data_AF-A0A4Y2LZ68-F1
#
_entry.id   AF-A0A4Y2LZ68-F1
#
_cell.length_a   1.000
_cell.length_b   1.000
_cell.length_c   1.000
_cell.angle_alpha   90.00
_cell.angle_beta   90.00
_cell.angle_gamma   90.00
#
_symmetry.space_group_name_H-M   'P 1'
#
loop_
_entity.id
_entity.type
_entity.pdbx_description
1 polymer ?
#
loop_
_entity_poly.entity_id
_entity_poly.type
_entity_poly.pdbx_seq_one_letter_code
_entity_poly.pdbx_strand_id
1 'polypeptide(L)'
;MQSGHAEFGQGYHQLNETFDCLKELIPHDPLINTKDISIPKTSGNIPKLCKPWWNTECDTCQKTLEKAWYNFRRYPTTHNLIKFKKARAKFRQIRRRSMNTTLCSNVNSITRQVSSKIVWDKVRKIFSCYSDTQNISFLNYNGQVISDAKEIANVIGQTLSEISSKSSYPNDFIAFKKCEEQKSVDFLPSYAEDYNSAFSYHELKNALRKSNPTSPGPDQIHNNVLQHLGESSLLTTLLLFNRIWQERVFPLSWLKAIVVSIPKPGKDKQDPNNYRPIALTSCLSKLLERMVSARLMHVLERSKLFVPSQSGFRRRRNAIDNLLKLETAI
;
A
#
# COMPACT_ATOMS: atom_id res chain seq x y z
N MET A 1 -35.80 -22.21 26.39
CA MET A 1 -36.35 -21.02 27.09
C MET A 1 -35.36 -19.89 26.85
N GLN A 2 -35.35 -19.17 25.73
CA GLN A 2 -36.37 -18.23 25.23
C GLN A 2 -36.84 -17.21 26.27
N SER A 3 -35.98 -16.22 26.56
CA SER A 3 -36.36 -14.85 26.94
C SER A 3 -35.09 -13.99 26.91
N GLY A 4 -34.97 -13.09 25.93
CA GLY A 4 -33.81 -12.20 25.81
C GLY A 4 -33.60 -11.53 24.44
N HIS A 5 -34.49 -11.75 23.47
CA HIS A 5 -34.31 -11.26 22.09
C HIS A 5 -35.07 -9.97 21.73
N ALA A 6 -35.68 -9.26 22.68
CA ALA A 6 -36.57 -8.14 22.33
C ALA A 6 -35.96 -6.73 22.45
N GLU A 7 -34.87 -6.51 23.20
CA GLU A 7 -34.34 -5.14 23.42
C GLU A 7 -33.18 -4.73 22.50
N PHE A 8 -32.58 -5.68 21.78
CA PHE A 8 -31.53 -5.37 20.79
C PHE A 8 -32.09 -4.82 19.46
N GLY A 9 -33.40 -4.87 19.20
CA GLY A 9 -33.97 -4.48 17.90
C GLY A 9 -34.11 -2.96 17.70
N GLN A 10 -34.48 -2.21 18.73
CA GLN A 10 -34.77 -0.77 18.62
C GLN A 10 -33.51 0.10 18.51
N GLY A 11 -32.43 -0.25 19.23
CA GLY A 11 -31.14 0.43 19.09
C GLY A 11 -30.52 0.25 17.71
N TYR A 12 -30.72 -0.91 17.07
CA TYR A 12 -30.15 -1.21 15.74
C TYR A 12 -30.86 -0.46 14.60
N HIS A 13 -32.16 -0.21 14.72
CA HIS A 13 -32.91 0.57 13.73
C HIS A 13 -32.50 2.06 13.77
N GLN A 14 -32.33 2.61 14.96
CA GLN A 14 -31.90 4.01 15.16
C GLN A 14 -30.42 4.22 14.78
N LEU A 15 -29.58 3.17 14.88
CA LEU A 15 -28.18 3.15 14.46
C LEU A 15 -28.02 3.08 12.93
N ASN A 16 -28.85 2.32 12.22
CA ASN A 16 -28.85 2.33 10.76
C ASN A 16 -29.38 3.67 10.20
N GLU A 17 -30.41 4.25 10.81
CA GLU A 17 -30.91 5.59 10.45
C GLU A 17 -29.86 6.68 10.71
N THR A 18 -29.11 6.62 11.81
CA THR A 18 -28.02 7.59 12.06
C THR A 18 -26.82 7.40 11.14
N PHE A 19 -26.52 6.17 10.71
CA PHE A 19 -25.53 5.93 9.65
C PHE A 19 -25.99 6.40 8.27
N ASP A 20 -27.29 6.31 7.98
CA ASP A 20 -27.87 6.88 6.76
C ASP A 20 -27.90 8.42 6.82
N CYS A 21 -28.16 9.04 7.98
CA CYS A 21 -27.96 10.49 8.19
C CYS A 21 -26.48 10.91 8.09
N LEU A 22 -25.51 10.03 8.38
CA LEU A 22 -24.09 10.32 8.20
C LEU A 22 -23.67 10.33 6.71
N LYS A 23 -24.39 9.61 5.83
CA LYS A 23 -24.24 9.78 4.37
C LYS A 23 -24.72 11.15 3.90
N GLU A 24 -25.62 11.81 4.65
CA GLU A 24 -26.09 13.17 4.35
C GLU A 24 -25.11 14.26 4.83
N LEU A 25 -24.42 14.05 5.95
CA LEU A 25 -23.48 15.02 6.53
C LEU A 25 -22.17 15.18 5.74
N ILE A 26 -21.70 14.11 5.11
CA ILE A 26 -20.64 14.16 4.09
C ILE A 26 -21.18 13.43 2.86
N PRO A 27 -21.82 14.17 1.92
CA PRO A 27 -22.43 13.56 0.75
C PRO A 27 -21.41 12.71 -0.01
N HIS A 28 -21.61 11.40 0.05
CA HIS A 28 -20.71 10.42 -0.58
C HIS A 28 -20.67 10.64 -2.11
N ASP A 29 -21.81 10.98 -2.69
CA ASP A 29 -21.97 11.14 -4.14
C ASP A 29 -21.26 12.41 -4.69
N PRO A 30 -21.40 13.61 -4.08
CA PRO A 30 -20.56 14.76 -4.44
C PRO A 30 -19.07 14.53 -4.28
N LEU A 31 -18.60 13.82 -3.24
CA LEU A 31 -17.18 13.51 -3.09
C LEU A 31 -16.66 12.54 -4.16
N ILE A 32 -17.45 11.53 -4.52
CA ILE A 32 -17.09 10.59 -5.59
C ILE A 32 -17.13 11.29 -6.95
N ASN A 33 -18.12 12.13 -7.20
CA ASN A 33 -18.25 12.87 -8.46
C ASN A 33 -17.12 13.90 -8.64
N THR A 34 -16.83 14.69 -7.59
CA THR A 34 -15.69 15.63 -7.61
C THR A 34 -14.36 14.90 -7.78
N LYS A 35 -14.17 13.74 -7.16
CA LYS A 35 -13.01 12.86 -7.39
C LYS A 35 -12.91 12.45 -8.86
N ASP A 36 -13.98 11.94 -9.44
CA ASP A 36 -13.95 11.42 -10.82
C ASP A 36 -13.65 12.52 -11.85
N ILE A 37 -13.99 13.78 -11.54
CA ILE A 37 -13.65 14.95 -12.34
C ILE A 37 -12.20 15.42 -12.08
N SER A 38 -11.73 15.39 -10.83
CA SER A 38 -10.47 16.05 -10.41
C SER A 38 -9.25 15.13 -10.38
N ILE A 39 -9.43 13.81 -10.21
CA ILE A 39 -8.35 12.84 -10.10
C ILE A 39 -8.28 12.03 -11.40
N PRO A 40 -7.28 12.27 -12.27
CA PRO A 40 -7.16 11.53 -13.52
C PRO A 40 -6.94 10.04 -13.23
N LYS A 41 -7.83 9.20 -13.77
CA LYS A 41 -7.69 7.74 -13.69
C LYS A 41 -6.53 7.32 -14.58
N THR A 42 -5.60 6.53 -14.03
CA THR A 42 -4.52 5.95 -14.83
C THR A 42 -5.17 5.00 -15.83
N SER A 43 -4.87 5.14 -17.13
CA SER A 43 -5.28 4.12 -18.10
C SER A 43 -4.65 2.80 -17.65
N GLY A 44 -5.43 1.72 -17.57
CA GLY A 44 -4.91 0.40 -17.18
C GLY A 44 -3.81 -0.12 -18.12
N ASN A 45 -3.53 0.62 -19.20
CA ASN A 45 -2.40 0.44 -20.08
C ASN A 45 -1.11 0.84 -19.37
N ILE A 46 -0.31 -0.16 -19.02
CA ILE A 46 1.04 0.06 -18.54
C ILE A 46 1.83 0.76 -19.66
N PRO A 47 2.34 1.99 -19.45
CA PRO A 47 3.16 2.63 -20.46
C PRO A 47 4.36 1.73 -20.75
N LYS A 48 4.65 1.49 -22.03
CA LYS A 48 5.84 0.72 -22.44
C LYS A 48 7.03 1.28 -21.70
N LEU A 49 7.77 0.41 -21.01
CA LEU A 49 8.97 0.78 -20.23
C LEU A 49 9.93 1.53 -21.16
N CYS A 50 9.91 2.85 -21.10
CA CYS A 50 10.81 3.68 -21.88
C CYS A 50 12.15 3.70 -21.16
N LYS A 51 13.15 3.07 -21.77
CA LYS A 51 14.54 3.17 -21.31
C LYS A 51 14.93 4.65 -21.42
N PRO A 52 15.34 5.33 -20.34
CA PRO A 52 15.58 6.78 -20.38
C PRO A 52 16.70 7.19 -21.35
N TRP A 53 17.60 6.27 -21.67
CA TRP A 53 18.68 6.44 -22.63
C TRP A 53 18.29 6.08 -24.07
N TRP A 54 17.06 5.62 -24.31
CA TRP A 54 16.59 5.29 -25.65
C TRP A 54 16.07 6.55 -26.35
N ASN A 55 16.83 7.03 -27.33
CA ASN A 55 16.51 8.23 -28.12
C ASN A 55 16.23 7.87 -29.58
N THR A 56 15.89 8.88 -30.39
CA THR A 56 15.64 8.75 -31.84
C THR A 56 16.83 8.17 -32.60
N GLU A 57 18.06 8.46 -32.16
CA GLU A 57 19.29 7.90 -32.72
C GLU A 57 19.39 6.39 -32.47
N CYS A 58 19.01 5.92 -31.28
CA CYS A 58 18.92 4.50 -30.97
C CYS A 58 17.87 3.79 -31.82
N ASP A 59 16.69 4.40 -32.01
CA ASP A 59 15.59 3.85 -32.82
C ASP A 59 15.96 3.71 -34.30
N THR A 60 16.49 4.77 -34.90
CA THR A 60 16.97 4.76 -36.30
C THR A 60 18.08 3.74 -36.52
N CYS A 61 19.01 3.60 -35.56
CA CYS A 61 20.07 2.61 -35.65
C CYS A 61 19.55 1.17 -35.46
N GLN A 62 18.57 0.94 -34.58
CA GLN A 62 17.92 -0.36 -34.43
C GLN A 62 17.22 -0.78 -35.72
N LYS A 63 16.41 0.11 -36.34
CA LYS A 63 15.76 -0.17 -37.63
C LYS A 63 16.78 -0.52 -38.72
N THR A 64 17.92 0.18 -38.74
CA THR A 64 19.02 -0.11 -39.69
C THR A 64 19.63 -1.49 -39.44
N LEU A 65 19.83 -1.87 -38.17
CA LEU A 65 20.32 -3.19 -37.77
C LEU A 65 19.33 -4.30 -38.17
N GLU A 66 18.04 -4.13 -37.88
CA GLU A 66 16.98 -5.08 -38.22
C GLU A 66 16.88 -5.28 -39.73
N LYS A 67 16.93 -4.19 -40.51
CA LYS A 67 16.95 -4.25 -41.98
C LYS A 67 18.18 -5.00 -42.50
N ALA A 68 19.36 -4.73 -41.94
CA ALA A 68 20.59 -5.44 -42.33
C ALA A 68 20.56 -6.93 -41.96
N TRP A 69 19.97 -7.26 -40.80
CA TRP A 69 19.77 -8.64 -40.36
C TRP A 69 18.77 -9.37 -41.25
N TYR A 70 17.63 -8.75 -41.55
CA TYR A 70 16.61 -9.30 -42.45
C TYR A 70 17.21 -9.63 -43.83
N ASN A 71 17.97 -8.70 -44.40
CA ASN A 71 18.62 -8.90 -45.70
C ASN A 71 19.65 -10.04 -45.66
N PHE A 72 20.45 -10.14 -44.60
CA PHE A 72 21.40 -11.25 -44.43
C PHE A 72 20.69 -12.60 -44.22
N ARG A 73 19.61 -12.63 -43.43
CA ARG A 73 18.82 -13.83 -43.17
C ARG A 73 18.14 -14.36 -44.44
N ARG A 74 17.64 -13.47 -45.30
CA ARG A 74 17.02 -13.83 -46.57
C ARG A 74 18.05 -14.19 -47.64
N TYR A 75 19.18 -13.47 -47.67
CA TYR A 75 20.22 -13.62 -48.68
C TYR A 75 21.60 -13.69 -48.00
N PRO A 76 22.10 -14.89 -47.67
CA PRO A 76 23.29 -15.09 -46.83
C PRO A 76 24.62 -14.89 -47.58
N THR A 77 24.82 -13.71 -48.17
CA THR A 77 26.05 -13.36 -48.90
C THR A 77 27.10 -12.74 -47.98
N THR A 78 28.37 -12.84 -48.34
CA THR A 78 29.49 -12.21 -47.62
C THR A 78 29.30 -10.70 -47.48
N HIS A 79 28.81 -10.04 -48.53
CA HIS A 79 28.48 -8.62 -48.51
C HIS A 79 27.41 -8.28 -47.46
N ASN A 80 26.32 -9.04 -47.40
CA ASN A 80 25.24 -8.82 -46.44
C ASN A 80 25.69 -9.10 -44.99
N LEU A 81 26.55 -10.10 -44.79
CA LEU A 81 27.15 -10.38 -43.48
C LEU A 81 28.03 -9.21 -42.99
N ILE A 82 28.86 -8.63 -43.87
CA ILE A 82 29.68 -7.44 -43.54
C ILE A 82 28.78 -6.25 -43.18
N LYS A 83 27.72 -6.02 -43.95
CA LYS A 83 26.75 -4.94 -43.72
C LYS A 83 26.03 -5.09 -42.36
N PHE A 84 25.59 -6.30 -42.03
CA PHE A 84 25.01 -6.61 -40.72
C PHE A 84 26.02 -6.41 -39.58
N LYS A 85 27.26 -6.90 -39.71
CA LYS A 85 28.31 -6.72 -38.70
C LYS A 85 28.61 -5.23 -38.45
N LYS A 86 28.71 -4.41 -39.51
CA LYS A 86 28.88 -2.95 -39.41
C LYS A 86 27.69 -2.28 -38.70
N ALA A 87 26.46 -2.60 -39.09
CA ALA A 87 25.27 -2.08 -38.43
C ALA A 87 25.20 -2.48 -36.95
N ARG A 88 25.59 -3.71 -36.61
CA ARG A 88 25.64 -4.22 -35.23
C ARG A 88 26.68 -3.49 -34.38
N ALA A 89 27.86 -3.22 -34.93
CA ALA A 89 28.91 -2.45 -34.25
C ALA A 89 28.45 -1.01 -33.99
N LYS A 90 27.88 -0.34 -35.00
CA LYS A 90 27.34 1.02 -34.89
C LYS A 90 26.22 1.11 -33.84
N PHE A 91 25.29 0.16 -33.85
CA PHE A 91 24.23 0.08 -32.83
C PHE A 91 24.80 -0.08 -31.42
N ARG A 92 25.79 -0.96 -31.22
CA ARG A 92 26.46 -1.14 -29.92
C ARG A 92 27.14 0.15 -29.45
N GLN A 93 27.78 0.90 -30.34
CA GLN A 93 28.44 2.16 -30.03
C GLN A 93 27.42 3.24 -29.61
N ILE A 94 26.39 3.48 -30.42
CA ILE A 94 25.34 4.47 -30.13
C ILE A 94 24.62 4.14 -28.83
N ARG A 95 24.29 2.86 -28.61
CA ARG A 95 23.67 2.40 -27.37
C ARG A 95 24.53 2.71 -26.14
N ARG A 96 25.83 2.40 -26.19
CA ARG A 96 26.76 2.68 -25.08
C ARG A 96 26.90 4.19 -24.84
N ARG A 97 27.05 4.98 -25.91
CA ARG A 97 27.14 6.44 -25.83
C ARG A 97 25.90 7.02 -25.15
N SER A 98 24.71 6.65 -25.61
CA SER A 98 23.45 7.15 -25.06
C SER A 98 23.27 6.74 -23.60
N MET A 99 23.60 5.49 -23.25
CA MET A 99 23.53 5.02 -21.86
C MET A 99 24.47 5.81 -20.93
N ASN A 100 25.71 6.07 -21.38
CA ASN A 100 26.69 6.83 -20.61
C ASN A 100 26.29 8.30 -20.46
N THR A 101 25.81 8.97 -21.52
CA THR A 101 25.38 10.38 -21.43
C THR A 101 24.19 10.54 -20.49
N THR A 102 23.21 9.65 -20.56
CA THR A 102 22.07 9.63 -19.64
C THR A 102 22.50 9.32 -18.21
N LEU A 103 23.47 8.40 -18.00
CA LEU A 103 24.02 8.13 -16.67
C LEU A 103 24.69 9.39 -16.10
N CYS A 104 25.60 10.02 -16.84
CA CYS A 104 26.30 11.23 -16.39
C CYS A 104 25.32 12.35 -16.05
N SER A 105 24.33 12.62 -16.91
CA SER A 105 23.31 13.63 -16.65
C SER A 105 22.50 13.34 -15.38
N ASN A 106 22.09 12.08 -15.18
CA ASN A 106 21.35 11.68 -13.98
C ASN A 106 22.20 11.79 -12.72
N VAL A 107 23.47 11.36 -12.75
CA VAL A 107 24.39 11.47 -11.60
C VAL A 107 24.64 12.94 -11.26
N ASN A 108 24.86 13.80 -12.25
CA ASN A 108 25.06 15.24 -12.04
C ASN A 108 23.82 15.93 -11.44
N SER A 109 22.62 15.37 -11.64
CA SER A 109 21.39 15.88 -11.04
C SER A 109 21.14 15.40 -9.59
N ILE A 110 22.02 14.58 -9.02
CA ILE A 110 21.93 14.15 -7.62
C ILE A 110 22.75 15.13 -6.78
N THR A 111 22.06 16.01 -6.06
CA THR A 111 22.67 16.93 -5.09
C THR A 111 22.36 16.49 -3.66
N ARG A 112 23.04 17.10 -2.67
CA ARG A 112 22.84 16.81 -1.23
C ARG A 112 21.39 17.02 -0.75
N GLN A 113 20.59 17.80 -1.48
CA GLN A 113 19.20 18.11 -1.16
C GLN A 113 18.20 17.06 -1.70
N VAL A 114 18.66 16.12 -2.54
CA VAL A 114 17.79 15.11 -3.14
C VAL A 114 17.51 14.00 -2.13
N SER A 115 16.23 13.67 -1.92
CA SER A 115 15.85 12.57 -1.03
C SER A 115 16.38 11.23 -1.53
N SER A 116 16.69 10.31 -0.60
CA SER A 116 17.14 8.95 -0.90
C SER A 116 16.19 8.21 -1.86
N LYS A 117 14.88 8.44 -1.74
CA LYS A 117 13.86 7.86 -2.64
C LYS A 117 14.11 8.24 -4.10
N ILE A 118 14.31 9.53 -4.38
CA ILE A 118 14.53 10.05 -5.74
C ILE A 118 15.84 9.50 -6.33
N VAL A 119 16.89 9.40 -5.50
CA VAL A 119 18.17 8.78 -5.91
C VAL A 119 17.96 7.33 -6.34
N TRP A 120 17.30 6.53 -5.51
CA TRP A 120 17.03 5.13 -5.81
C TRP A 120 16.08 4.94 -7.00
N ASP A 121 15.11 5.85 -7.21
CA ASP A 121 14.26 5.83 -8.41
C ASP A 121 15.08 6.06 -9.68
N LYS A 122 16.04 6.99 -9.67
CA LYS A 122 16.95 7.23 -10.81
C LYS A 122 17.83 6.00 -11.08
N VAL A 123 18.41 5.40 -10.05
CA VAL A 123 19.21 4.17 -10.16
C VAL A 123 18.39 3.05 -10.80
N ARG A 124 17.18 2.77 -10.29
CA ARG A 124 16.28 1.75 -10.86
C ARG A 124 15.94 2.01 -12.32
N LYS A 125 15.67 3.28 -12.70
CA LYS A 125 15.41 3.69 -14.09
C LYS A 125 16.57 3.37 -15.02
N ILE A 126 17.80 3.63 -14.59
CA ILE A 126 19.01 3.45 -15.40
C ILE A 126 19.30 1.97 -15.62
N PHE A 127 19.27 1.18 -14.55
CA PHE A 127 19.58 -0.24 -14.61
C PHE A 127 18.41 -1.09 -15.12
N SER A 128 17.27 -0.46 -15.44
CA SER A 128 16.03 -1.17 -15.80
C SER A 128 15.66 -2.24 -14.75
N CYS A 129 16.02 -2.03 -13.48
CA CYS A 129 15.71 -2.92 -12.36
C CYS A 129 14.26 -2.79 -11.89
N TYR A 130 13.36 -2.41 -12.79
CA TYR A 130 11.94 -2.52 -12.51
C TYR A 130 11.62 -3.99 -12.48
N SER A 131 11.20 -4.45 -11.30
CA SER A 131 10.67 -5.79 -11.12
C SER A 131 9.65 -6.06 -12.21
N ASP A 132 9.90 -7.13 -12.95
CA ASP A 132 8.99 -7.82 -13.82
C ASP A 132 7.54 -7.65 -13.33
N THR A 133 6.68 -7.18 -14.23
CA THR A 133 5.32 -6.70 -13.93
C THR A 133 4.61 -7.61 -12.92
N GLN A 134 3.85 -7.03 -11.99
CA GLN A 134 3.10 -7.78 -10.98
C GLN A 134 2.02 -8.71 -11.56
N ASN A 135 1.93 -8.83 -12.88
CA ASN A 135 0.98 -9.68 -13.56
C ASN A 135 1.38 -11.15 -13.38
N ILE A 136 0.46 -11.88 -12.76
CA ILE A 136 0.49 -13.33 -12.63
C ILE A 136 -0.35 -13.85 -13.79
N SER A 137 0.23 -14.67 -14.65
CA SER A 137 -0.52 -15.33 -15.73
C SER A 137 -1.14 -16.65 -15.28
N PHE A 138 -0.53 -17.34 -14.31
CA PHE A 138 -1.04 -18.56 -13.72
C PHE A 138 -0.41 -18.83 -12.35
N LEU A 139 -1.06 -19.68 -11.57
CA LEU A 139 -0.67 -20.11 -10.24
C LEU A 139 -0.61 -21.65 -10.21
N ASN A 140 0.35 -22.21 -9.49
CA ASN A 140 0.48 -23.65 -9.28
C ASN A 140 0.09 -23.96 -7.83
N TYR A 141 -1.03 -24.64 -7.65
CA TYR A 141 -1.54 -25.01 -6.34
C TYR A 141 -1.79 -26.51 -6.30
N ASN A 142 -1.09 -27.22 -5.41
CA ASN A 142 -1.19 -28.68 -5.25
C ASN A 142 -1.05 -29.48 -6.57
N GLY A 143 -0.20 -28.99 -7.48
CA GLY A 143 0.05 -29.64 -8.79
C GLY A 143 -0.96 -29.26 -9.89
N GLN A 144 -1.95 -28.41 -9.60
CA GLN A 144 -2.89 -27.89 -10.58
C GLN A 144 -2.48 -26.48 -11.04
N VAL A 145 -2.54 -26.25 -12.36
CA VAL A 145 -2.27 -24.94 -12.96
C VAL A 145 -3.58 -24.18 -13.12
N ILE A 146 -3.67 -23.04 -12.44
CA ILE A 146 -4.84 -22.16 -12.42
C ILE A 146 -4.48 -20.90 -13.20
N SER A 147 -5.22 -20.60 -14.26
CA SER A 147 -4.98 -19.42 -15.11
C SER A 147 -6.10 -18.38 -15.05
N ASP A 148 -7.29 -18.73 -14.56
CA ASP A 148 -8.38 -17.77 -14.43
C ASP A 148 -8.12 -16.77 -13.28
N ALA A 149 -8.31 -15.48 -13.54
CA ALA A 149 -7.97 -14.42 -12.60
C ALA A 149 -8.82 -14.46 -11.32
N LYS A 150 -10.09 -14.86 -11.42
CA LYS A 150 -10.98 -14.96 -10.26
C LYS A 150 -10.60 -16.16 -9.41
N GLU A 151 -10.29 -17.29 -10.04
CA GLU A 151 -9.80 -18.48 -9.34
C GLU A 151 -8.44 -18.25 -8.68
N ILE A 152 -7.50 -17.58 -9.36
CA ILE A 152 -6.21 -17.18 -8.76
C ILE A 152 -6.45 -16.36 -7.49
N ALA A 153 -7.34 -15.35 -7.55
CA ALA A 153 -7.65 -14.52 -6.40
C ALA A 153 -8.27 -15.33 -5.25
N ASN A 154 -9.17 -16.26 -5.55
CA ASN A 154 -9.79 -17.14 -4.55
C ASN A 154 -8.76 -18.04 -3.88
N VAL A 155 -7.86 -18.67 -4.64
CA VAL A 155 -6.83 -19.56 -4.08
C VAL A 155 -5.84 -18.80 -3.21
N ILE A 156 -5.40 -17.62 -3.65
CA ILE A 156 -4.57 -16.75 -2.81
C ILE A 156 -5.34 -16.35 -1.53
N GLY A 157 -6.61 -15.97 -1.66
CA GLY A 157 -7.46 -15.62 -0.51
C GLY A 157 -7.61 -16.77 0.49
N GLN A 158 -7.85 -17.98 0.01
CA GLN A 158 -7.92 -19.19 0.83
C GLN A 158 -6.59 -19.46 1.53
N THR A 159 -5.48 -19.46 0.80
CA THR A 159 -4.14 -19.68 1.35
C THR A 159 -3.83 -18.67 2.47
N LEU A 160 -4.19 -17.40 2.28
CA LEU A 160 -4.01 -16.36 3.29
C LEU A 160 -4.91 -16.56 4.52
N SER A 161 -6.13 -17.03 4.31
CA SER A 161 -7.06 -17.38 5.40
C SER A 161 -6.52 -18.54 6.23
N GLU A 162 -6.00 -19.58 5.57
CA GLU A 162 -5.37 -20.74 6.20
C GLU A 162 -4.14 -20.34 7.02
N ILE A 163 -3.24 -19.52 6.46
CA ILE A 163 -2.06 -18.99 7.18
C ILE A 163 -2.47 -18.17 8.41
N SER A 164 -3.58 -17.44 8.32
CA SER A 164 -4.09 -16.58 9.41
C SER A 164 -5.00 -17.33 10.39
N SER A 165 -5.24 -18.62 10.16
CA SER A 165 -6.17 -19.42 10.94
C SER A 165 -5.61 -19.73 12.33
N LYS A 166 -6.51 -19.88 13.33
CA LYS A 166 -6.11 -20.24 14.69
C LYS A 166 -5.38 -21.59 14.75
N SER A 167 -5.68 -22.50 13.82
CA SER A 167 -5.02 -23.82 13.68
C SER A 167 -3.54 -23.74 13.31
N SER A 168 -3.04 -22.58 12.86
CA SER A 168 -1.62 -22.42 12.55
C SER A 168 -0.74 -22.21 13.79
N TYR A 169 -1.32 -21.97 14.97
CA TYR A 169 -0.58 -21.77 16.21
C TYR A 169 -0.35 -23.08 16.97
N PRO A 170 0.72 -23.18 17.79
CA PRO A 170 0.90 -24.30 18.73
C PRO A 170 -0.29 -24.43 19.69
N ASN A 171 -0.67 -25.68 20.03
CA ASN A 171 -1.83 -25.97 20.88
C ASN A 171 -1.77 -25.24 22.24
N ASP A 172 -0.59 -25.16 22.85
CA ASP A 172 -0.38 -24.48 24.14
C ASP A 172 -0.71 -22.99 24.04
N PHE A 173 -0.34 -22.35 22.93
CA PHE A 173 -0.66 -20.94 22.69
C PHE A 173 -2.16 -20.74 22.45
N ILE A 174 -2.83 -21.68 21.76
CA ILE A 174 -4.28 -21.63 21.56
C ILE A 174 -5.01 -21.70 22.91
N ALA A 175 -4.58 -22.60 23.80
CA ALA A 175 -5.14 -22.73 25.15
C ALA A 175 -4.93 -21.45 25.97
N PHE A 176 -3.71 -20.91 25.97
CA PHE A 176 -3.38 -19.64 26.61
C PHE A 176 -4.26 -18.50 26.08
N LYS A 177 -4.31 -18.31 24.76
CA LYS A 177 -5.12 -17.28 24.10
C LYS A 177 -6.58 -17.38 24.49
N LYS A 178 -7.16 -18.58 24.50
CA LYS A 178 -8.56 -18.80 24.87
C LYS A 178 -8.84 -18.40 26.32
N CYS A 179 -7.91 -18.70 27.24
CA CYS A 179 -8.03 -18.32 28.64
C CYS A 179 -7.97 -16.78 28.80
N GLU A 180 -7.02 -16.13 28.14
CA GLU A 180 -6.88 -14.67 28.21
C GLU A 180 -8.06 -13.92 27.56
N GLU A 181 -8.54 -14.37 26.40
CA GLU A 181 -9.70 -13.77 25.70
C GLU A 181 -11.01 -13.87 26.49
N GLN A 182 -11.11 -14.81 27.43
CA GLN A 182 -12.27 -14.97 28.31
C GLN A 182 -12.26 -14.01 29.50
N LYS A 183 -11.11 -13.40 29.83
CA LYS A 183 -11.04 -12.43 30.92
C LYS A 183 -11.84 -11.18 30.53
N SER A 184 -12.86 -10.85 31.31
CA SER A 184 -13.58 -9.58 31.14
C SER A 184 -12.63 -8.43 31.46
N VAL A 185 -12.53 -7.48 30.52
CA VAL A 185 -11.86 -6.22 30.77
C VAL A 185 -12.93 -5.22 31.17
N ASP A 186 -12.85 -4.70 32.39
CA ASP A 186 -13.77 -3.68 32.86
C ASP A 186 -13.42 -2.34 32.22
N PHE A 187 -14.16 -1.97 31.18
CA PHE A 187 -14.08 -0.66 30.54
C PHE A 187 -14.83 0.41 31.35
N LEU A 188 -14.61 0.44 32.67
CA LEU A 188 -15.16 1.49 33.52
C LEU A 188 -14.62 2.83 33.01
N PRO A 189 -15.50 3.79 32.68
CA PRO A 189 -15.08 5.07 32.13
C PRO A 189 -14.39 5.88 33.22
N SER A 190 -13.07 5.78 33.29
CA SER A 190 -12.28 6.81 33.95
C SER A 190 -12.25 8.02 33.03
N TYR A 191 -13.16 8.97 33.25
CA TYR A 191 -13.14 10.27 32.59
C TYR A 191 -11.98 11.17 33.08
N ALA A 192 -11.21 10.71 34.06
CA ALA A 192 -10.08 11.46 34.62
C ALA A 192 -8.89 11.57 33.66
N GLU A 193 -8.81 10.68 32.66
CA GLU A 193 -7.68 10.64 31.76
C GLU A 193 -7.89 11.52 30.52
N ASP A 194 -6.96 12.44 30.28
CA ASP A 194 -7.02 13.42 29.18
C ASP A 194 -7.22 12.75 27.79
N TYR A 195 -6.72 11.52 27.61
CA TYR A 195 -6.82 10.81 26.33
C TYR A 195 -8.24 10.30 26.01
N ASN A 196 -9.15 10.28 27.00
CA ASN A 196 -10.56 9.92 26.82
C ASN A 196 -11.43 11.10 26.38
N SER A 197 -10.89 12.33 26.39
CA SER A 197 -11.60 13.54 25.94
C SER A 197 -12.00 13.47 24.46
N ALA A 198 -12.90 14.35 24.01
CA ALA A 198 -13.21 14.49 22.59
C ALA A 198 -11.95 14.89 21.78
N PHE A 199 -11.89 14.50 20.52
CA PHE A 199 -10.87 14.96 19.59
C PHE A 199 -11.00 16.45 19.29
N SER A 200 -9.85 17.11 19.26
CA SER A 200 -9.75 18.50 18.87
C SER A 200 -9.57 18.66 17.36
N TYR A 201 -9.95 19.83 16.85
CA TYR A 201 -9.71 20.20 15.45
C TYR A 201 -8.22 20.22 15.09
N HIS A 202 -7.37 20.56 16.06
CA HIS A 202 -5.92 20.55 15.88
C HIS A 202 -5.37 19.13 15.67
N GLU A 203 -5.88 18.15 16.41
CA GLU A 203 -5.52 16.73 16.22
C GLU A 203 -5.90 16.24 14.83
N LEU A 204 -7.12 16.59 14.36
CA LEU A 204 -7.57 16.25 13.01
C LEU A 204 -6.64 16.83 11.94
N LYS A 205 -6.36 18.14 11.99
CA LYS A 205 -5.45 18.79 11.03
C LYS A 205 -4.04 18.20 11.07
N ASN A 206 -3.52 17.87 12.25
CA ASN A 206 -2.22 17.22 12.40
C ASN A 206 -2.19 15.80 11.82
N ALA A 207 -3.25 15.01 12.03
CA ALA A 207 -3.39 13.67 11.49
C ALA A 207 -3.51 13.69 9.96
N LEU A 208 -4.21 14.70 9.42
CA LEU A 208 -4.36 14.93 7.98
C LEU A 208 -3.04 15.35 7.32
N ARG A 209 -2.28 16.26 7.94
CA ARG A 209 -0.94 16.66 7.46
C ARG A 209 0.04 15.50 7.39
N LYS A 210 -0.06 14.54 8.32
CA LYS A 210 0.78 13.33 8.36
C LYS A 210 0.26 12.20 7.46
N SER A 211 -0.86 12.43 6.78
CA SER A 211 -1.47 11.44 5.90
C SER A 211 -0.75 11.40 4.55
N ASN A 212 -0.47 10.19 4.05
CA ASN A 212 0.14 10.02 2.73
C ASN A 212 -0.93 9.71 1.68
N PRO A 213 -0.77 10.13 0.42
CA PRO A 213 -1.64 9.68 -0.67
C PRO A 213 -1.63 8.15 -0.72
N THR A 214 -2.80 7.54 -0.51
CA THR A 214 -2.97 6.08 -0.46
C THR A 214 -4.16 5.66 -1.31
N SER A 215 -4.16 4.41 -1.76
CA SER A 215 -5.29 3.81 -2.44
C SER A 215 -6.51 3.75 -1.51
N PRO A 216 -7.72 4.02 -2.04
CA PRO A 216 -8.94 4.06 -1.25
C PRO A 216 -9.38 2.63 -0.87
N GLY A 217 -10.26 2.55 0.13
CA GLY A 217 -10.94 1.30 0.47
C GLY A 217 -12.19 1.06 -0.40
N PRO A 218 -13.10 0.17 0.05
CA PRO A 218 -14.37 -0.10 -0.63
C PRO A 218 -15.23 1.15 -0.85
N ASP A 219 -15.09 2.16 0.01
CA ASP A 219 -15.79 3.45 -0.01
C ASP A 219 -15.30 4.39 -1.13
N GLN A 220 -14.20 4.06 -1.80
CA GLN A 220 -13.62 4.83 -2.91
C GLN A 220 -13.18 6.27 -2.58
N ILE A 221 -13.19 6.65 -1.30
CA ILE A 221 -12.73 7.95 -0.81
C ILE A 221 -11.21 7.94 -0.75
N HIS A 222 -10.57 8.74 -1.59
CA HIS A 222 -9.11 8.91 -1.56
C HIS A 222 -8.70 9.86 -0.44
N ASN A 223 -7.55 9.57 0.16
CA ASN A 223 -6.94 10.48 1.13
C ASN A 223 -6.64 11.87 0.53
N ASN A 224 -6.38 11.97 -0.77
CA ASN A 224 -6.20 13.26 -1.44
C ASN A 224 -7.46 14.14 -1.35
N VAL A 225 -8.64 13.55 -1.42
CA VAL A 225 -9.90 14.29 -1.26
C VAL A 225 -9.96 14.86 0.15
N LEU A 226 -9.64 14.04 1.16
CA LEU A 226 -9.61 14.48 2.56
C LEU A 226 -8.64 15.64 2.79
N GLN A 227 -7.49 15.64 2.12
CA GLN A 227 -6.48 16.71 2.23
C GLN A 227 -6.95 18.05 1.65
N HIS A 228 -7.94 18.06 0.76
CA HIS A 228 -8.45 19.27 0.11
C HIS A 228 -9.88 19.62 0.55
N LEU A 229 -10.39 18.98 1.60
CA LEU A 229 -11.68 19.35 2.18
C LEU A 229 -11.64 20.79 2.71
N GLY A 230 -12.74 21.52 2.50
CA GLY A 230 -12.93 22.83 3.10
C GLY A 230 -13.10 22.74 4.63
N GLU A 231 -12.87 23.85 5.32
CA GLU A 231 -12.96 23.93 6.79
C GLU A 231 -14.31 23.41 7.32
N SER A 232 -15.44 23.74 6.67
CA SER A 232 -16.77 23.23 7.07
C SER A 232 -16.85 21.71 7.01
N SER A 233 -16.37 21.08 5.93
CA SER A 233 -16.36 19.62 5.78
C SER A 233 -15.42 18.94 6.79
N LEU A 234 -14.31 19.57 7.14
CA LEU A 234 -13.40 19.08 8.17
C LEU A 234 -14.04 19.15 9.56
N LEU A 235 -14.80 20.20 9.87
CA LEU A 235 -15.56 20.31 11.12
C LEU A 235 -16.64 19.22 11.19
N THR A 236 -17.34 18.94 10.09
CA THR A 236 -18.29 17.82 10.03
C THR A 236 -17.60 16.47 10.23
N THR A 237 -16.42 16.27 9.64
CA THR A 237 -15.61 15.06 9.86
C THR A 237 -15.21 14.91 11.32
N LEU A 238 -14.83 16.01 11.99
CA LEU A 238 -14.52 16.01 13.40
C LEU A 238 -15.74 15.64 14.27
N LEU A 239 -16.91 16.20 13.94
CA LEU A 239 -18.15 15.88 14.63
C LEU A 239 -18.47 14.39 14.53
N LEU A 240 -18.35 13.81 13.33
CA LEU A 240 -18.49 12.37 13.10
C LEU A 240 -17.52 11.57 13.98
N PHE A 241 -16.23 11.92 13.99
CA PHE A 241 -15.23 11.21 14.79
C PHE A 241 -15.51 11.29 16.29
N ASN A 242 -15.93 12.45 16.78
CA ASN A 242 -16.28 12.63 18.19
C ASN A 242 -17.55 11.87 18.57
N ARG A 243 -18.52 11.77 17.66
CA ARG A 243 -19.70 10.94 17.85
C ARG A 243 -19.32 9.46 17.96
N ILE A 244 -18.51 8.94 17.04
CA ILE A 244 -17.96 7.57 17.09
C ILE A 244 -17.25 7.32 18.43
N TRP A 245 -16.43 8.29 18.86
CA TRP A 245 -15.66 8.20 20.11
C TRP A 245 -16.56 8.16 21.37
N GLN A 246 -17.58 9.02 21.42
CA GLN A 246 -18.49 9.12 22.56
C GLN A 246 -19.48 7.96 22.63
N GLU A 247 -20.09 7.60 21.51
CA GLU A 247 -21.08 6.53 21.42
C GLU A 247 -20.44 5.13 21.42
N ARG A 248 -19.12 5.04 21.19
CA ARG A 248 -18.35 3.78 21.10
C ARG A 248 -18.85 2.85 19.99
N VAL A 249 -19.52 3.40 18.99
CA VAL A 249 -20.03 2.65 17.84
C VAL A 249 -19.15 2.92 16.62
N PHE A 250 -18.46 1.89 16.16
CA PHE A 250 -17.61 1.97 14.98
C PHE A 250 -18.37 1.56 13.71
N PRO A 251 -18.23 2.28 12.58
CA PRO A 251 -18.88 1.92 11.33
C PRO A 251 -18.55 0.50 10.85
N LEU A 252 -19.56 -0.35 10.68
CA LEU A 252 -19.37 -1.71 10.15
C LEU A 252 -18.84 -1.68 8.71
N SER A 253 -19.16 -0.64 7.93
CA SER A 253 -18.61 -0.45 6.58
C SER A 253 -17.10 -0.23 6.59
N TRP A 254 -16.54 0.39 7.64
CA TRP A 254 -15.11 0.64 7.78
C TRP A 254 -14.33 -0.61 8.21
N LEU A 255 -15.01 -1.63 8.72
CA LEU A 255 -14.41 -2.95 8.99
C LEU A 255 -14.15 -3.74 7.70
N LYS A 256 -14.76 -3.35 6.57
CA LYS A 256 -14.54 -3.99 5.27
C LYS A 256 -13.29 -3.43 4.61
N ALA A 257 -12.54 -4.30 3.94
CA ALA A 257 -11.32 -3.94 3.21
C ALA A 257 -11.25 -4.64 1.85
N ILE A 258 -10.61 -4.00 0.89
CA ILE A 258 -10.17 -4.68 -0.34
C ILE A 258 -8.79 -5.28 -0.06
N VAL A 259 -8.65 -6.60 -0.16
CA VAL A 259 -7.37 -7.28 0.02
C VAL A 259 -6.65 -7.37 -1.31
N VAL A 260 -5.48 -6.73 -1.40
CA VAL A 260 -4.60 -6.79 -2.57
C VAL A 260 -3.39 -7.64 -2.22
N SER A 261 -3.15 -8.70 -3.00
CA SER A 261 -2.01 -9.60 -2.83
C SER A 261 -0.79 -9.11 -3.61
N ILE A 262 0.33 -8.86 -2.91
CA ILE A 262 1.60 -8.43 -3.53
C ILE A 262 2.64 -9.55 -3.45
N PRO A 263 3.30 -9.92 -4.56
CA PRO A 263 4.33 -10.96 -4.54
C PRO A 263 5.54 -10.55 -3.69
N LYS A 264 6.08 -11.50 -2.92
CA LYS A 264 7.31 -11.35 -2.15
C LYS A 264 8.49 -11.16 -3.12
N PRO A 265 9.37 -10.16 -2.89
CA PRO A 265 10.53 -9.95 -3.75
C PRO A 265 11.43 -11.19 -3.84
N GLY A 266 11.83 -11.57 -5.05
CA GLY A 266 12.76 -12.68 -5.30
C GLY A 266 12.19 -14.08 -5.05
N LYS A 267 10.87 -14.21 -4.86
CA LYS A 267 10.19 -15.50 -4.71
C LYS A 267 9.39 -15.86 -5.96
N ASP A 268 9.10 -17.15 -6.12
CA ASP A 268 8.29 -17.63 -7.23
C ASP A 268 6.87 -17.07 -7.12
N LYS A 269 6.41 -16.43 -8.20
CA LYS A 269 5.08 -15.84 -8.33
C LYS A 269 4.00 -16.91 -8.56
N GLN A 270 4.38 -18.13 -8.94
CA GLN A 270 3.41 -19.20 -9.19
C GLN A 270 2.96 -19.88 -7.90
N ASP A 271 3.63 -19.64 -6.77
CA ASP A 271 3.27 -20.22 -5.47
C ASP A 271 2.43 -19.23 -4.64
N PRO A 272 1.20 -19.59 -4.23
CA PRO A 272 0.32 -18.70 -3.46
C PRO A 272 0.87 -18.31 -2.09
N ASN A 273 1.77 -19.11 -1.50
CA ASN A 273 2.42 -18.78 -0.22
C ASN A 273 3.39 -17.60 -0.32
N ASN A 274 3.78 -17.24 -1.55
CA ASN A 274 4.73 -16.17 -1.81
C ASN A 274 4.08 -14.79 -1.93
N TYR A 275 2.83 -14.63 -1.50
CA TYR A 275 2.11 -13.36 -1.51
C TYR A 275 2.02 -12.73 -0.12
N ARG A 276 1.92 -11.40 -0.08
CA ARG A 276 1.65 -10.60 1.11
C ARG A 276 0.30 -9.91 0.95
N PRO A 277 -0.62 -10.03 1.91
CA PRO A 277 -1.87 -9.27 1.86
C PRO A 277 -1.63 -7.81 2.21
N ILE A 278 -2.24 -6.90 1.45
CA ILE A 278 -2.41 -5.50 1.83
C ILE A 278 -3.90 -5.21 1.89
N ALA A 279 -4.39 -4.86 3.07
CA ALA A 279 -5.77 -4.45 3.28
C ALA A 279 -5.94 -2.96 2.98
N LEU A 280 -6.75 -2.64 1.98
CA LEU A 280 -7.18 -1.28 1.68
C LEU A 280 -8.49 -1.00 2.42
N THR A 281 -8.36 -0.43 3.62
CA THR A 281 -9.49 0.10 4.40
C THR A 281 -9.79 1.56 4.06
N SER A 282 -10.97 2.03 4.49
CA SER A 282 -11.43 3.41 4.33
C SER A 282 -10.37 4.44 4.74
N CYS A 283 -10.18 5.48 3.92
CA CYS A 283 -9.26 6.56 4.25
C CYS A 283 -9.75 7.40 5.46
N LEU A 284 -11.07 7.51 5.66
CA LEU A 284 -11.64 8.15 6.85
C LEU A 284 -11.36 7.33 8.11
N SER A 285 -11.53 6.00 8.05
CA SER A 285 -11.16 5.07 9.13
C SER A 285 -9.69 5.24 9.53
N LYS A 286 -8.78 5.19 8.56
CA LYS A 286 -7.34 5.38 8.78
C LYS A 286 -7.00 6.74 9.39
N LEU A 287 -7.79 7.78 9.10
CA LEU A 287 -7.58 9.11 9.66
C LEU A 287 -7.94 9.12 11.16
N LEU A 288 -9.09 8.54 11.54
CA LEU A 288 -9.49 8.37 12.93
C LEU A 288 -8.47 7.49 13.69
N GLU A 289 -8.12 6.33 13.14
CA GLU A 289 -7.10 5.42 13.71
C GLU A 289 -5.77 6.14 13.96
N ARG A 290 -5.37 7.07 13.09
CA ARG A 290 -4.15 7.86 13.28
C ARG A 290 -4.27 8.84 14.45
N MET A 291 -5.43 9.44 14.66
CA MET A 291 -5.68 10.32 15.81
C MET A 291 -5.63 9.50 17.11
N VAL A 292 -6.28 8.34 17.14
CA VAL A 292 -6.24 7.40 18.26
C VAL A 292 -4.81 6.93 18.54
N SER A 293 -4.09 6.51 17.50
CA SER A 293 -2.70 6.05 17.59
C SER A 293 -1.78 7.15 18.13
N ALA A 294 -1.99 8.42 17.75
CA ALA A 294 -1.20 9.53 18.27
C ALA A 294 -1.38 9.71 19.78
N ARG A 295 -2.62 9.60 20.29
CA ARG A 295 -2.90 9.63 21.73
C ARG A 295 -2.29 8.44 22.45
N LEU A 296 -2.51 7.23 21.94
CA LEU A 296 -2.00 6.00 22.55
C LEU A 296 -0.47 6.02 22.64
N MET A 297 0.21 6.40 21.56
CA MET A 297 1.67 6.54 21.56
C MET A 297 2.16 7.58 22.56
N HIS A 298 1.44 8.70 22.73
CA HIS A 298 1.80 9.70 23.74
C HIS A 298 1.73 9.12 25.16
N VAL A 299 0.66 8.40 25.49
CA VAL A 299 0.48 7.77 26.81
C VAL A 299 1.54 6.70 27.07
N LEU A 300 1.78 5.82 26.10
CA LEU A 300 2.76 4.73 26.24
C LEU A 300 4.19 5.25 26.42
N GLU A 301 4.57 6.32 25.71
CA GLU A 301 5.88 6.96 25.86
C GLU A 301 6.00 7.73 27.18
N ARG A 302 5.00 8.53 27.56
CA ARG A 302 4.98 9.31 28.80
C ARG A 302 5.07 8.40 30.02
N SER A 303 4.35 7.27 29.99
CA SER A 303 4.29 6.30 31.08
C SER A 303 5.44 5.28 31.04
N LYS A 304 6.35 5.36 30.04
CA LYS A 304 7.48 4.45 29.83
C LYS A 304 7.07 2.95 29.78
N LEU A 305 5.91 2.67 29.20
CA LEU A 305 5.38 1.29 29.08
C LEU A 305 6.07 0.48 27.99
N PHE A 306 6.81 1.12 27.09
CA PHE A 306 7.61 0.42 26.08
C PHE A 306 8.90 -0.16 26.67
N VAL A 307 9.14 -1.44 26.39
CA VAL A 307 10.42 -2.08 26.69
C VAL A 307 11.56 -1.35 25.97
N PRO A 308 12.72 -1.10 26.61
CA PRO A 308 13.84 -0.39 25.98
C PRO A 308 14.39 -1.04 24.70
N SER A 309 14.20 -2.35 24.50
CA SER A 309 14.58 -3.08 23.28
C SER A 309 13.57 -2.94 22.13
N GLN A 310 12.37 -2.42 22.39
CA GLN A 310 11.37 -2.23 21.35
C GLN A 310 11.68 -1.00 20.48
N SER A 311 12.01 -1.27 19.21
CA SER A 311 12.33 -0.23 18.21
C SER A 311 11.36 -0.19 17.03
N GLY A 312 10.64 -1.29 16.77
CA GLY A 312 9.61 -1.34 15.74
C GLY A 312 8.47 -0.36 16.01
N PHE A 313 8.06 0.37 14.97
CA PHE A 313 6.91 1.32 14.98
C PHE A 313 6.98 2.42 16.05
N ARG A 314 8.17 2.68 16.59
CA ARG A 314 8.38 3.70 17.62
C ARG A 314 9.08 4.93 17.03
N ARG A 315 8.65 6.12 17.45
CA ARG A 315 9.18 7.38 16.92
C ARG A 315 10.68 7.49 17.27
N ARG A 316 11.49 7.97 16.31
CA ARG A 316 12.95 8.14 16.44
C ARG A 316 13.70 6.83 16.72
N ARG A 317 13.10 5.68 16.41
CA ARG A 317 13.77 4.39 16.41
C ARG A 317 13.64 3.70 15.07
N ASN A 318 14.61 2.86 14.74
CA ASN A 318 14.65 2.11 13.50
C ASN A 318 15.30 0.73 13.74
N ALA A 319 15.40 -0.08 12.68
CA ALA A 319 15.96 -1.42 12.76
C ALA A 319 17.47 -1.45 13.07
N ILE A 320 18.20 -0.39 12.72
CA ILE A 320 19.64 -0.26 12.97
C ILE A 320 19.91 -0.12 14.47
N ASP A 321 19.03 0.56 15.22
CA ASP A 321 19.19 0.66 16.68
C ASP A 321 19.20 -0.70 17.36
N ASN A 322 18.45 -1.66 16.83
CA ASN A 322 18.45 -3.03 17.34
C ASN A 322 19.69 -3.82 16.88
N LEU A 323 20.15 -3.59 15.65
CA LEU A 323 21.38 -4.19 15.14
C LEU A 323 22.60 -3.76 15.97
N LEU A 324 22.72 -2.46 16.21
CA LEU A 324 23.80 -1.90 17.04
C LEU A 324 23.76 -2.47 18.46
N LYS A 325 22.58 -2.56 19.07
CA LYS A 325 22.44 -3.19 20.40
C LYS A 325 22.91 -4.64 20.40
N LEU A 326 22.59 -5.40 19.37
CA LEU A 326 23.02 -6.79 19.24
C LEU A 326 24.54 -6.89 19.07
N GLU A 327 25.12 -6.03 18.22
CA GLU A 327 26.57 -5.97 18.01
C GLU A 327 27.33 -5.59 19.28
N THR A 328 26.84 -4.59 20.04
CA THR A 328 27.47 -4.17 21.30
C THR A 328 27.27 -5.13 22.47
N ALA A 329 26.34 -6.09 22.35
CA ALA A 329 26.06 -7.09 23.38
C ALA A 329 26.91 -8.36 23.22
N ILE A 330 27.60 -8.51 22.09
CA ILE A 330 28.56 -9.57 21.79
C ILE A 330 29.96 -9.05 22.13
#